data_AF-A0A371GMD6-F1
#
_entry.id   AF-A0A371GMD6-F1
#
_cell.length_a   1.000
_cell.length_b   1.000
_cell.length_c   1.000
_cell.angle_alpha   90.00
_cell.angle_beta   90.00
_cell.angle_gamma   90.00
#
_symmetry.space_group_name_H-M   'P 1'
#
loop_
_entity.id
_entity.type
_entity.pdbx_description
1 polymer ?
#
loop_
_entity_poly.entity_id
_entity_poly.type
_entity_poly.pdbx_seq_one_letter_code
_entity_poly.pdbx_strand_id
1 'polypeptide(L)' 'MLFDGASNALGQGISVVFISPNDHYFPFTTRLGFNCTNNMVEYEAYTMGITMVIEYQVNILEVYGDSALVINQL' A
#
# COMPACT_ATOMS: atom_id res chain seq x y z
N MET A 1 5.92 1.46 -6.73
CA MET A 1 5.08 1.50 -5.51
C MET A 1 5.51 0.37 -4.62
N LEU A 2 5.93 0.68 -3.40
CA LEU A 2 6.06 -0.29 -2.32
C LEU A 2 4.82 -0.16 -1.44
N PHE A 3 4.23 -1.26 -0.99
CA PHE A 3 3.15 -1.22 -0.01
C PHE A 3 3.38 -2.27 1.07
N ASP A 4 2.89 -1.98 2.27
CA ASP A 4 2.90 -2.88 3.43
C ASP A 4 1.78 -2.45 4.39
N GLY A 5 1.16 -3.42 5.06
CA GLY A 5 0.16 -3.21 6.07
C GLY A 5 0.43 -4.04 7.33
N ALA A 6 0.19 -3.46 8.51
CA ALA A 6 0.28 -4.17 9.78
C ALA A 6 -1.04 -4.12 10.56
N SER A 7 -1.52 -5.28 11.02
CA SER A 7 -2.62 -5.36 11.98
C SER A 7 -2.14 -5.99 13.29
N ASN A 8 -2.35 -5.30 14.40
CA ASN A 8 -2.03 -5.79 15.73
C ASN A 8 -3.01 -5.27 16.79
N ALA A 9 -2.79 -5.64 18.05
CA ALA A 9 -3.65 -5.24 19.16
C ALA A 9 -3.74 -3.73 19.38
N LEU A 10 -2.74 -2.96 18.93
CA LEU A 10 -2.71 -1.50 19.03
C LEU A 10 -3.38 -0.80 17.84
N GLY A 11 -3.70 -1.52 16.77
CA GLY A 11 -4.44 -1.03 15.61
C GLY A 11 -3.95 -1.56 14.27
N GLN A 12 -4.47 -0.94 13.22
CA GLN A 12 -4.24 -1.29 11.82
C GLN A 12 -3.56 -0.12 11.12
N GLY A 13 -2.34 -0.32 10.66
CA GLY A 13 -1.58 0.66 9.88
C GLY A 13 -1.42 0.19 8.45
N ILE A 14 -1.46 1.13 7.52
CA ILE A 14 -1.07 0.91 6.13
C ILE A 14 0.01 1.90 5.74
N SER A 15 0.88 1.47 4.84
CA SER A 15 1.98 2.26 4.31
C SER A 15 2.15 2.02 2.81
N VAL A 16 2.45 3.10 2.09
CA VAL A 16 2.74 3.09 0.66
C VAL A 16 3.90 4.04 0.41
N VAL A 17 4.83 3.65 -0.45
CA VAL A 17 5.91 4.52 -0.91
C VAL A 17 5.94 4.53 -2.43
N PHE A 18 5.77 5.71 -3.03
CA PHE A 18 6.06 5.90 -4.45
C PHE A 18 7.52 6.28 -4.63
N ILE A 19 8.16 5.64 -5.60
CA ILE A 19 9.53 5.91 -5.99
C ILE A 19 9.44 6.41 -7.43
N SER A 20 9.88 7.65 -7.67
CA SER A 20 9.98 8.18 -9.03
C SER A 20 11.18 7.55 -9.77
N PRO A 21 11.23 7.63 -11.10
CA PRO A 21 12.40 7.18 -11.88
C PRO A 21 13.72 7.88 -11.51
N ASN A 22 13.65 9.02 -10.82
CA ASN A 22 14.81 9.78 -10.34
C ASN A 22 15.12 9.50 -8.85
N ASP A 23 14.65 8.37 -8.32
CA ASP A 23 14.86 7.93 -6.94
C ASP A 23 14.32 8.90 -5.86
N HIS A 24 13.38 9.78 -6.21
CA HIS A 24 12.62 10.51 -5.19
C HIS A 24 11.56 9.63 -4.55
N TYR A 25 11.48 9.68 -3.21
CA TYR A 25 10.57 8.90 -2.39
C TYR A 25 9.41 9.76 -1.88
N PHE A 26 8.19 9.24 -2.02
CA PHE A 26 6.97 9.86 -1.54
C PHE A 26 6.23 8.88 -0.61
N PRO A 27 6.51 8.93 0.69
CA PRO A 27 5.89 8.02 1.66
C PRO A 27 4.50 8.51 2.06
N PHE A 28 3.58 7.58 2.18
CA PHE A 28 2.22 7.76 2.65
C PHE A 28 1.91 6.71 3.70
N THR A 29 1.35 7.13 4.82
CA THR A 29 0.97 6.23 5.91
C THR A 29 -0.35 6.70 6.49
N THR A 30 -1.22 5.76 6.84
CA THR A 30 -2.43 6.08 7.60
C THR A 30 -2.81 4.92 8.52
N ARG A 31 -3.59 5.25 9.54
CA ARG A 31 -4.18 4.27 10.45
C ARG A 31 -5.63 4.07 10.06
N LEU A 32 -6.05 2.82 9.88
CA LEU A 32 -7.43 2.50 9.58
C LEU A 32 -8.29 2.69 10.84
N GLY A 33 -9.49 3.23 10.64
CA GLY A 33 -10.49 3.45 11.69
C GLY A 33 -11.34 2.21 12.01
N PHE A 34 -11.01 1.07 11.43
CA PHE A 34 -11.77 -0.18 11.55
C PHE A 34 -10.83 -1.37 11.71
N ASN A 35 -11.35 -2.45 12.30
CA ASN A 35 -10.59 -3.66 12.52
C ASN A 35 -10.36 -4.43 11.21
N CYS A 36 -9.13 -4.85 10.98
CA CYS A 36 -8.71 -5.64 9.82
C CYS A 36 -7.87 -6.83 10.25
N THR A 37 -7.88 -7.91 9.46
CA THR A 37 -6.86 -8.96 9.55
C THR A 37 -5.57 -8.51 8.85
N ASN A 38 -4.46 -9.23 9.04
CA ASN A 38 -3.21 -8.92 8.32
C ASN A 38 -3.40 -8.92 6.79
N ASN A 39 -4.07 -9.92 6.23
CA ASN A 39 -4.29 -9.94 4.78
C ASN A 39 -5.17 -8.75 4.32
N MET A 40 -6.15 -8.35 5.11
CA MET A 40 -6.97 -7.17 4.78
C MET A 40 -6.15 -5.88 4.77
N VAL A 41 -5.27 -5.64 5.75
CA VAL A 41 -4.48 -4.39 5.76
C VAL A 41 -3.54 -4.31 4.57
N GLU A 42 -3.05 -5.43 4.06
CA GLU A 42 -2.23 -5.48 2.85
C GLU A 42 -3.03 -5.07 1.60
N TYR A 43 -4.26 -5.58 1.46
CA TYR A 43 -5.16 -5.15 0.40
C TYR A 43 -5.55 -3.68 0.51
N GLU A 44 -5.77 -3.17 1.73
CA GLU A 44 -6.06 -1.75 1.97
C GLU A 44 -4.85 -0.87 1.61
N ALA A 45 -3.63 -1.29 1.96
CA ALA A 45 -2.40 -0.61 1.58
C ALA A 45 -2.22 -0.56 0.06
N TYR A 46 -2.38 -1.70 -0.62
CA TYR A 46 -2.37 -1.76 -2.09
C TYR A 46 -3.43 -0.83 -2.70
N THR A 47 -4.68 -0.89 -2.19
CA THR A 47 -5.81 -0.10 -2.70
C THR A 47 -5.56 1.39 -2.56
N MET A 48 -5.09 1.84 -1.39
CA MET A 48 -4.70 3.24 -1.16
C MET A 48 -3.65 3.70 -2.17
N GLY A 49 -2.65 2.85 -2.44
CA GLY A 49 -1.64 3.12 -3.45
C GLY A 49 -2.23 3.27 -4.85
N ILE A 50 -3.11 2.36 -5.27
CA ILE A 50 -3.79 2.47 -6.58
C ILE A 50 -4.65 3.73 -6.67
N THR A 51 -5.37 4.11 -5.61
CA THR A 51 -6.14 5.37 -5.57
C THR A 51 -5.23 6.57 -5.84
N MET A 52 -4.07 6.65 -5.19
CA MET A 52 -3.11 7.73 -5.41
C MET A 52 -2.56 7.74 -6.83
N VAL A 53 -2.23 6.58 -7.39
CA VAL A 53 -1.75 6.44 -8.78
C VAL A 53 -2.77 7.02 -9.77
N ILE A 54 -4.06 6.74 -9.56
CA ILE A 54 -5.15 7.28 -10.38
C ILE A 54 -5.27 8.80 -10.19
N GLU A 55 -5.26 9.29 -8.94
CA GLU A 55 -5.35 10.72 -8.63
C GLU A 55 -4.20 11.53 -9.25
N TYR A 56 -2.98 10.98 -9.21
CA TYR A 56 -1.78 11.59 -9.78
C TYR A 56 -1.56 11.25 -11.27
N GLN A 57 -2.50 10.54 -11.91
CA GLN A 57 -2.45 10.18 -13.34
C GLN A 57 -1.13 9.50 -13.74
N VAL A 58 -0.63 8.59 -12.89
CA VAL A 58 0.59 7.84 -13.16
C VAL A 58 0.31 6.79 -14.24
N ASN A 59 1.06 6.87 -15.35
CA ASN A 59 0.82 6.03 -16.53
C ASN A 59 1.46 4.64 -16.44
N ILE A 60 2.60 4.52 -15.76
CA ILE A 60 3.35 3.26 -15.61
C ILE A 60 3.66 3.07 -14.14
N LEU A 61 3.28 1.91 -13.61
CA LEU A 61 3.45 1.56 -12.21
C LEU A 61 4.03 0.16 -12.09
N GLU A 62 5.15 0.05 -11.38
CA GLU A 62 5.64 -1.22 -10.84
C GLU A 62 5.21 -1.32 -9.38
N VAL A 63 4.70 -2.47 -8.96
CA VAL A 63 4.20 -2.71 -7.61
C VAL A 63 5.00 -3.80 -6.94
N TYR A 64 5.42 -3.55 -5.70
CA TYR A 64 6.11 -4.49 -4.84
C TYR A 64 5.45 -4.49 -3.47
N GLY A 65 5.26 -5.68 -2.92
CA GLY A 65 4.81 -5.91 -1.55
C GLY A 65 5.34 -7.26 -1.10
N ASP A 66 5.40 -7.48 0.21
CA ASP A 66 5.87 -8.73 0.82
C ASP A 66 4.73 -9.76 1.01
N SER A 67 3.47 -9.33 0.88
CA SER A 67 2.31 -10.21 0.90
C SER A 67 2.19 -11.06 -0.37
N ALA A 68 2.70 -12.29 -0.29
CA ALA A 68 2.56 -13.28 -1.37
C ALA A 68 1.10 -13.53 -1.77
N LEU A 69 0.14 -13.38 -0.84
CA LEU A 69 -1.28 -13.53 -1.14
C LEU A 69 -1.76 -12.43 -2.10
N VAL A 70 -1.49 -11.16 -1.77
CA VAL A 70 -1.91 -10.00 -2.57
C VAL A 70 -1.25 -10.05 -3.95
N ILE A 71 0.05 -10.37 -4.00
CA ILE A 71 0.82 -10.47 -5.25
C ILE A 71 0.30 -11.59 -6.18
N ASN A 72 -0.18 -12.72 -5.64
CA ASN A 72 -0.62 -13.84 -6.48
C ASN A 72 -2.10 -13.77 -6.89
N GLN A 73 -2.90 -12.85 -6.34
CA GLN A 73 -4.33 -12.73 -6.62
C GLN A 73 -4.70 -11.53 -7.50
N LEU A 74 -3.74 -10.64 -7.79
CA LEU A 74 -3.89 -9.43 -8.60
C LEU A 74 -3.02 -9.53 -9.85
#